data_AF-A0A011VLP9-F1
#
_entry.id   AF-A0A011VLP9-F1
#
_cell.length_a   1.000
_cell.length_b   1.000
_cell.length_c   1.000
_cell.angle_alpha   90.00
_cell.angle_beta   90.00
_cell.angle_gamma   90.00
#
_symmetry.space_group_name_H-M   'P 1'
#
loop_
_entity.id
_entity.type
_entity.pdbx_description
1 polymer ?
#
loop_
_entity_poly.entity_id
_entity_poly.type
_entity_poly.pdbx_seq_one_letter_code
_entity_poly.pdbx_strand_id
1 'polypeptide(L)'
;MTRAEPDAEAFVAMAERLARLDPRLSLLQAGLLAAVHLDIAHDSRSFARLLGIEHALVLREITALCEAGDLLAVTRRDERTMRTFFAPGTGGGRLLSVLHSVDTLPVPPAG
;
A
#
# COMPACT_ATOMS: atom_id res chain seq x y z
N MET A 1 17.90 19.06 -4.52
CA MET A 1 16.50 18.76 -4.14
C MET A 1 16.57 17.55 -3.22
N THR A 2 16.54 17.77 -1.90
CA THR A 2 16.56 16.67 -0.93
C THR A 2 15.24 15.93 -1.04
N ARG A 3 15.26 14.70 -1.54
CA ARG A 3 14.10 13.80 -1.46
C ARG A 3 13.87 13.60 0.04
N ALA A 4 12.79 14.19 0.59
CA ALA A 4 12.40 13.91 1.95
C ALA A 4 12.35 12.39 2.11
N GLU A 5 12.93 11.85 3.19
CA GLU A 5 12.77 10.44 3.48
C GLU A 5 11.27 10.12 3.46
N PRO A 6 10.86 8.97 2.90
CA PRO A 6 9.46 8.59 2.95
C PRO A 6 9.02 8.65 4.41
N ASP A 7 8.08 9.55 4.70
CA ASP A 7 7.67 9.83 6.06
C ASP A 7 7.02 8.56 6.63
N ALA A 8 7.77 7.88 7.49
CA ALA A 8 7.34 6.63 8.11
C ALA A 8 6.03 6.82 8.88
N GLU A 9 5.80 8.02 9.43
CA GLU A 9 4.55 8.38 10.09
C GLU A 9 3.40 8.42 9.08
N ALA A 10 3.60 9.07 7.93
CA ALA A 10 2.61 9.08 6.84
C ALA A 10 2.30 7.67 6.32
N PHE A 11 3.32 6.79 6.20
CA PHE A 11 3.12 5.40 5.82
C PHE A 11 2.25 4.64 6.82
N VAL A 12 2.59 4.72 8.11
CA VAL A 12 1.84 4.03 9.17
C VAL A 12 0.41 4.57 9.26
N ALA A 13 0.24 5.89 9.28
CA ALA A 13 -1.07 6.53 9.33
C ALA A 13 -1.95 6.13 8.15
N MET A 14 -1.38 6.05 6.93
CA MET A 14 -2.09 5.62 5.74
C MET A 14 -2.50 4.14 5.81
N ALA A 15 -1.58 3.26 6.22
CA ALA A 15 -1.86 1.83 6.36
C ALA A 15 -2.98 1.57 7.38
N GLU A 16 -2.96 2.26 8.52
CA GLU A 16 -4.03 2.16 9.50
C GLU A 16 -5.37 2.67 8.97
N ARG A 17 -5.36 3.78 8.22
CA ARG A 17 -6.60 4.35 7.66
C ARG A 17 -7.22 3.42 6.62
N LEU A 18 -6.39 2.80 5.78
CA LEU A 18 -6.82 1.76 4.84
C LEU A 18 -7.43 0.55 5.57
N ALA A 19 -6.78 0.06 6.64
CA ALA A 19 -7.30 -1.05 7.43
C ALA A 19 -8.62 -0.72 8.16
N ARG A 20 -8.82 0.55 8.54
CA ARG A 20 -10.11 1.02 9.09
C ARG A 20 -11.20 1.14 8.03
N LEU A 21 -10.86 1.52 6.80
CA LEU A 21 -11.82 1.67 5.70
C LEU A 21 -12.30 0.33 5.14
N ASP A 22 -11.42 -0.65 5.03
CA ASP A 22 -11.78 -2.01 4.67
C ASP A 22 -11.26 -3.00 5.73
N PRO A 23 -12.09 -3.37 6.71
CA PRO A 23 -11.71 -4.28 7.79
C PRO A 23 -11.31 -5.69 7.33
N ARG A 24 -11.51 -6.03 6.06
CA ARG A 24 -11.05 -7.31 5.49
C ARG A 24 -9.55 -7.27 5.18
N LEU A 25 -8.96 -6.09 5.07
CA LEU A 25 -7.52 -5.94 4.87
C LEU A 25 -6.77 -6.23 6.16
N SER A 26 -5.77 -7.08 6.07
CA SER A 26 -4.74 -7.12 7.12
C SER A 26 -3.93 -5.83 7.10
N LEU A 27 -3.29 -5.49 8.23
CA LEU A 27 -2.41 -4.32 8.29
C LEU A 27 -1.26 -4.40 7.28
N LEU A 28 -0.78 -5.61 6.98
CA LEU A 28 0.26 -5.84 5.96
C LEU A 28 -0.25 -5.55 4.54
N GLN A 29 -1.47 -5.99 4.22
CA GLN A 29 -2.12 -5.71 2.94
C GLN A 29 -2.41 -4.22 2.76
N ALA A 30 -2.89 -3.55 3.81
CA ALA A 30 -3.06 -2.12 3.84
C ALA A 30 -1.72 -1.39 3.64
N GLY A 31 -0.65 -1.88 4.26
CA GLY A 31 0.72 -1.39 4.05
C GLY A 31 1.19 -1.50 2.60
N LEU A 32 0.89 -2.60 1.89
CA LEU A 32 1.25 -2.73 0.46
C LEU A 32 0.57 -1.67 -0.41
N LEU A 33 -0.71 -1.41 -0.17
CA LEU A 33 -1.46 -0.36 -0.87
C LEU A 33 -0.91 1.04 -0.53
N ALA A 34 -0.64 1.30 0.75
CA ALA A 34 -0.04 2.56 1.21
C ALA A 34 1.33 2.79 0.56
N ALA A 35 2.19 1.77 0.51
CA ALA A 35 3.54 1.88 -0.03
C ALA A 35 3.55 2.25 -1.52
N VAL A 36 2.63 1.70 -2.32
CA VAL A 36 2.53 2.07 -3.73
C VAL A 36 1.97 3.47 -3.89
N HIS A 37 0.93 3.80 -3.11
CA HIS A 37 0.28 5.10 -3.18
C HIS A 37 1.22 6.25 -2.79
N LEU A 38 2.08 6.04 -1.80
CA LEU A 38 3.07 7.00 -1.32
C LEU A 38 4.41 6.93 -2.07
N ASP A 39 4.50 6.17 -3.17
CA ASP A 39 5.73 5.98 -3.96
C ASP A 39 6.94 5.45 -3.16
N ILE A 40 6.67 4.63 -2.13
CA ILE A 40 7.67 4.04 -1.23
C ILE A 40 8.23 2.74 -1.82
N ALA A 41 7.36 1.85 -2.32
CA ALA A 41 7.77 0.58 -2.90
C ALA A 41 6.78 0.08 -3.95
N HIS A 42 7.34 -0.38 -5.08
CA HIS A 42 6.59 -0.94 -6.22
C HIS A 42 6.96 -2.38 -6.54
N ASP A 43 7.79 -3.01 -5.70
CA ASP A 43 8.18 -4.40 -5.87
C ASP A 43 8.35 -5.14 -4.53
N SER A 44 8.06 -6.43 -4.58
CA SER A 44 7.99 -7.32 -3.41
C SER A 44 9.27 -7.34 -2.57
N ARG A 45 10.46 -7.23 -3.17
CA ARG A 45 11.73 -7.25 -2.42
C ARG A 45 11.98 -5.92 -1.73
N SER A 46 11.72 -4.82 -2.42
CA SER A 46 11.91 -3.48 -1.83
C SER A 46 10.99 -3.31 -0.63
N PHE A 47 9.72 -3.71 -0.74
CA PHE A 47 8.77 -3.69 0.37
C PHE A 47 9.20 -4.59 1.54
N ALA A 48 9.54 -5.86 1.27
CA ALA A 48 10.01 -6.81 2.28
C ALA A 48 11.23 -6.26 3.06
N ARG A 49 12.20 -5.70 2.34
CA ARG A 49 13.41 -5.13 2.92
C ARG A 49 13.13 -3.91 3.80
N LEU A 50 12.22 -3.03 3.38
CA LEU A 50 11.88 -1.81 4.12
C LEU A 50 11.21 -2.13 5.47
N LEU A 51 10.34 -3.14 5.51
CA LEU A 51 9.65 -3.53 6.75
C LEU A 51 10.37 -4.61 7.54
N GLY A 52 11.49 -5.14 7.04
CA GLY A 52 12.24 -6.22 7.69
C GLY A 52 11.44 -7.52 7.81
N ILE A 53 10.58 -7.82 6.83
CA ILE A 53 9.70 -9.00 6.82
C ILE A 53 10.09 -9.99 5.72
N GLU A 54 9.62 -11.22 5.85
CA GLU A 54 9.88 -12.29 4.90
C GLU A 54 9.28 -12.03 3.52
N HIS A 55 10.08 -12.22 2.48
CA HIS A 55 9.67 -11.98 1.09
C HIS A 55 8.54 -12.91 0.63
N ALA A 56 8.55 -14.16 1.08
CA ALA A 56 7.49 -15.12 0.76
C ALA A 56 6.12 -14.69 1.32
N LEU A 57 6.10 -14.06 2.51
CA LEU A 57 4.88 -13.51 3.08
C LEU A 57 4.36 -12.36 2.22
N VAL A 58 5.24 -11.47 1.76
CA VAL A 58 4.88 -10.37 0.86
C VAL A 58 4.29 -10.87 -0.45
N LEU A 59 4.89 -11.91 -1.05
CA LEU A 59 4.37 -12.51 -2.28
C LEU A 59 2.97 -13.10 -2.08
N ARG A 60 2.72 -13.76 -0.93
CA ARG A 60 1.39 -14.28 -0.58
C ARG A 60 0.35 -13.16 -0.54
N GLU A 61 0.65 -12.07 0.14
CA GLU A 61 -0.29 -10.94 0.28
C GLU A 61 -0.51 -10.19 -1.03
N ILE A 62 0.52 -10.05 -1.89
CA ILE A 62 0.35 -9.49 -3.24
C ILE A 62 -0.63 -10.34 -4.04
N THR A 63 -0.45 -11.66 -4.07
CA THR A 63 -1.36 -12.57 -4.77
C THR A 63 -2.78 -12.45 -4.23
N ALA A 64 -2.94 -12.46 -2.90
CA ALA A 64 -4.25 -12.30 -2.26
C ALA A 64 -4.93 -10.97 -2.65
N LEU A 65 -4.20 -9.86 -2.73
CA LEU A 65 -4.74 -8.56 -3.13
C LEU A 65 -5.10 -8.46 -4.61
N CYS A 66 -4.41 -9.18 -5.48
CA CYS A 66 -4.79 -9.31 -6.89
C CYS A 66 -6.13 -10.04 -7.03
N GLU A 67 -6.33 -11.10 -6.26
CA GLU A 67 -7.55 -11.91 -6.30
C GLU A 67 -8.72 -11.24 -5.54
N ALA A 68 -8.42 -10.55 -4.45
CA ALA A 68 -9.40 -9.88 -3.61
C ALA A 68 -9.82 -8.53 -4.21
N GLY A 69 -10.69 -8.56 -5.21
CA GLY A 69 -11.33 -7.35 -5.74
C GLY A 69 -10.40 -6.44 -6.55
N ASP A 70 -9.29 -6.99 -7.08
CA ASP A 70 -8.32 -6.26 -7.90
C ASP A 70 -7.75 -5.03 -7.16
N LEU A 71 -7.32 -5.24 -5.91
CA LEU A 71 -6.73 -4.18 -5.09
C LEU A 71 -5.31 -3.85 -5.55
N LEU A 72 -4.55 -4.85 -5.99
CA LEU A 72 -3.27 -4.68 -6.67
C LEU A 72 -3.30 -5.37 -8.03
N ALA A 73 -2.49 -4.84 -8.95
CA ALA A 73 -2.22 -5.48 -10.23
C ALA A 73 -0.72 -5.78 -10.35
N VAL A 74 -0.36 -7.01 -10.69
CA VAL A 74 1.03 -7.37 -11.02
C VAL A 74 1.36 -6.84 -12.41
N THR A 75 2.34 -5.95 -12.50
CA THR A 75 2.75 -5.32 -13.75
C THR A 75 3.90 -6.06 -14.43
N ARG A 76 4.79 -6.69 -13.65
CA ARG A 76 5.94 -7.44 -14.14
C ARG A 76 6.41 -8.45 -13.11
N ARG A 77 6.90 -9.60 -13.58
CA ARG A 77 7.64 -10.56 -12.76
C ARG A 77 9.07 -10.70 -13.30
N ASP A 78 10.02 -10.79 -12.40
CA ASP A 78 11.43 -10.99 -12.71
C ASP A 78 11.87 -12.36 -12.18
N GLU A 79 12.00 -13.33 -13.08
CA GLU A 79 12.29 -14.73 -12.74
C GLU A 79 13.72 -14.91 -12.19
N ARG A 80 14.65 -14.02 -12.55
CA ARG A 80 16.05 -14.10 -12.09
C ARG A 80 16.17 -13.69 -10.63
N THR A 81 15.38 -12.70 -10.20
CA THR A 81 15.46 -12.11 -8.86
C THR A 81 14.27 -12.47 -7.97
N MET A 82 13.29 -13.19 -8.52
CA MET A 82 12.00 -13.52 -7.92
C MET A 82 11.20 -12.28 -7.49
N ARG A 83 11.43 -11.14 -8.15
CA ARG A 83 10.72 -9.89 -7.84
C ARG A 83 9.39 -9.84 -8.58
N THR A 84 8.33 -9.58 -7.82
CA THR A 84 7.03 -9.18 -8.37
C THR A 84 6.89 -7.67 -8.24
N PHE A 85 6.69 -7.00 -9.38
CA PHE A 85 6.35 -5.58 -9.48
C PHE A 85 4.84 -5.42 -9.53
N PHE A 86 4.33 -4.41 -8.84
CA PHE A 86 2.90 -4.20 -8.67
C PHE A 86 2.53 -2.73 -8.68
N ALA A 87 1.28 -2.46 -9.02
CA ALA A 87 0.65 -1.14 -9.05
C ALA A 87 -0.76 -1.24 -8.44
N PRO A 88 -1.46 -0.13 -8.15
CA PRO A 88 -2.84 -0.19 -7.69
C PRO A 88 -3.70 -0.85 -8.78
N GLY A 89 -4.49 -1.85 -8.41
CA GLY A 89 -5.52 -2.39 -9.29
C GLY A 89 -6.75 -1.48 -9.31
N THR A 90 -7.77 -1.86 -10.07
CA THR A 90 -8.99 -1.05 -10.22
C THR A 90 -9.70 -0.85 -8.87
N GLY A 91 -9.80 -1.90 -8.05
CA GLY A 91 -10.37 -1.84 -6.71
C GLY A 91 -9.53 -0.97 -5.78
N GLY A 92 -8.20 -1.09 -5.87
CA GLY A 92 -7.26 -0.32 -5.05
C GLY A 92 -7.35 1.17 -5.37
N GLY A 93 -7.40 1.53 -6.65
CA GLY A 93 -7.58 2.91 -7.09
C GLY A 93 -8.88 3.55 -6.57
N ARG A 94 -9.98 2.78 -6.50
CA ARG A 94 -11.23 3.25 -5.89
C ARG A 94 -11.08 3.49 -4.39
N LEU A 95 -10.48 2.54 -3.66
CA LEU A 95 -10.27 2.67 -2.22
C LEU A 95 -9.37 3.88 -1.88
N LEU A 96 -8.29 4.06 -2.65
CA LEU A 96 -7.40 5.22 -2.53
C LEU A 96 -8.11 6.54 -2.89
N SER A 97 -9.02 6.54 -3.87
CA SER A 97 -9.84 7.73 -4.17
C SER A 97 -10.77 8.13 -3.02
N VAL A 98 -11.33 7.14 -2.30
CA VAL A 98 -12.16 7.40 -1.12
C VAL A 98 -11.34 8.09 -0.02
N LEU A 99 -10.10 7.65 0.22
CA LEU A 99 -9.21 8.25 1.22
C LEU A 99 -8.99 9.74 1.04
N HIS A 100 -8.69 10.18 -0.19
CA HIS A 100 -8.52 11.60 -0.49
C HIS A 100 -9.79 12.41 -0.27
N SER A 101 -10.96 11.79 -0.46
CA SER A 101 -12.25 12.47 -0.27
C SER A 101 -12.53 12.74 1.22
N VAL A 102 -12.08 11.86 2.13
CA VAL A 102 -12.30 12.00 3.58
C VAL A 102 -11.33 12.98 4.25
N ASP A 103 -10.25 13.39 3.59
CA ASP A 103 -9.38 14.49 4.07
C ASP A 103 -10.02 15.88 3.92
N THR A 104 -11.15 15.99 3.21
CA THR A 104 -11.87 17.26 3.01
C THR A 104 -12.90 17.54 4.12
N LEU A 105 -12.67 17.05 5.34
CA LEU A 105 -13.50 17.45 6.49
C LEU A 105 -12.84 18.65 7.18
N PRO A 106 -13.53 19.80 7.31
CA PRO A 106 -12.97 20.95 7.99
C PRO A 106 -12.74 20.57 9.46
N VAL A 107 -11.51 20.80 9.94
CA VAL A 107 -11.22 20.83 11.38
C VAL A 107 -12.16 21.86 11.99
N PRO A 108 -13.08 21.50 12.92
CA PRO A 108 -13.95 22.47 13.55
C PRO A 108 -13.07 23.47 14.32
N PRO A 109 -13.36 24.78 14.26
CA PRO A 109 -12.62 25.74 15.05
C PRO A 109 -12.76 25.37 16.53
N ALA A 110 -11.63 25.24 17.22
CA ALA A 110 -11.60 25.15 18.66
C ALA A 110 -12.34 26.38 19.22
N GLY A 111 -13.47 26.14 19.87
CA GLY A 111 -14.21 27.17 20.61
C GLY A 111 -13.46 27.60 21.85
#